data_AF-A0A924YNN3-F1
#
_entry.id   AF-A0A924YNN3-F1
#
_cell.length_a   1.000
_cell.length_b   1.000
_cell.length_c   1.000
_cell.angle_alpha   90.00
_cell.angle_beta   90.00
_cell.angle_gamma   90.00
#
_symmetry.space_group_name_H-M   'P 1'
#
loop_
_entity.id
_entity.type
_entity.pdbx_description
1 polymer ?
#
loop_
_entity_poly.entity_id
_entity_poly.type
_entity_poly.pdbx_seq_one_letter_code
_entity_poly.pdbx_strand_id
1 'polypeptide(L)'
;MSTTVVQTPSSRCEFGIAWTDITPPVGMYHRMWGAASHDRSTGIHRPLRTTAVVMRPLSGGPRTVLVSLDHCLLRAPEMEALLSETCRLTGLSRSELLVTFSHTHSAGYLSRDRTDFPGGDLIGPYLDSLPGKIAEAFRAAQANVRPATLTYGSTTCEMGCQRDYFDDERGHYVCGFNPDAAVPLPLNVVRVIAAND
;
A
#
# COMPACT_ATOMS: atom_id res chain seq x y z
N MET A 1 -44.30 11.40 10.05
CA MET A 1 -42.85 11.70 10.01
C MET A 1 -42.38 11.45 8.58
N SER A 2 -41.69 12.40 7.97
CA SER A 2 -41.11 12.21 6.64
C SER A 2 -39.80 11.44 6.78
N THR A 3 -39.72 10.25 6.19
CA THR A 3 -38.47 9.47 6.16
C THR A 3 -37.62 9.99 5.01
N THR A 4 -36.48 10.61 5.32
CA THR A 4 -35.47 10.94 4.31
C THR A 4 -34.73 9.66 3.91
N VAL A 5 -34.87 9.25 2.65
CA VAL A 5 -34.12 8.12 2.08
C VAL A 5 -32.86 8.65 1.41
N VAL A 6 -31.69 8.31 1.95
CA VAL A 6 -30.40 8.60 1.32
C VAL A 6 -29.97 7.36 0.54
N GLN A 7 -29.90 7.47 -0.79
CA GLN A 7 -29.38 6.42 -1.65
C GLN A 7 -27.84 6.50 -1.62
N THR A 8 -27.20 5.60 -0.89
CA THR A 8 -25.74 5.47 -0.91
C THR A 8 -25.34 4.28 -1.78
N PRO A 9 -24.43 4.46 -2.76
CA PRO A 9 -23.91 3.34 -3.52
C PRO A 9 -23.39 2.27 -2.56
N SER A 10 -23.82 1.03 -2.78
CA SER A 10 -23.43 -0.10 -1.93
C SER A 10 -23.33 -1.38 -2.73
N SER A 11 -22.61 -2.36 -2.18
CA SER A 11 -22.46 -3.68 -2.77
C SER A 11 -22.42 -4.72 -1.67
N ARG A 12 -22.79 -5.96 -2.01
CA ARG A 12 -22.67 -7.11 -1.12
C ARG A 12 -21.74 -8.14 -1.75
N CYS A 13 -20.75 -8.57 -0.99
CA CYS A 13 -19.77 -9.57 -1.40
C CYS A 13 -19.37 -10.40 -0.19
N GLU A 14 -18.59 -11.46 -0.40
CA GLU A 14 -17.82 -12.02 0.70
C GLU A 14 -16.49 -11.25 0.78
N PHE A 15 -16.13 -10.87 2.00
CA PHE A 15 -14.99 -10.01 2.30
C PHE A 15 -14.19 -10.59 3.45
N GLY A 16 -12.87 -10.60 3.32
CA GLY A 16 -11.93 -10.90 4.38
C GLY A 16 -10.78 -9.91 4.38
N ILE A 17 -10.29 -9.53 5.56
CA ILE A 17 -9.15 -8.64 5.73
C ILE A 17 -8.25 -9.14 6.85
N ALA A 18 -6.95 -9.08 6.63
CA ALA A 18 -5.95 -9.32 7.65
C ALA A 18 -4.68 -8.55 7.31
N TRP A 19 -3.80 -8.40 8.30
CA TRP A 19 -2.49 -7.78 8.11
C TRP A 19 -1.42 -8.58 8.83
N THR A 20 -0.18 -8.45 8.37
CA THR A 20 1.01 -8.97 9.04
C THR A 20 2.11 -7.91 9.06
N ASP A 21 3.02 -8.05 10.02
CA ASP A 21 4.16 -7.15 10.16
C ASP A 21 5.20 -7.41 9.05
N ILE A 22 5.63 -6.33 8.41
CA ILE A 22 6.70 -6.33 7.41
C ILE A 22 7.80 -5.33 7.79
N THR A 23 7.97 -4.99 9.07
CA THR A 23 8.93 -3.97 9.48
C THR A 23 10.36 -4.40 9.11
N PRO A 24 11.10 -3.61 8.30
CA PRO A 24 12.48 -3.93 7.99
C PRO A 24 13.37 -3.87 9.22
N PRO A 25 14.47 -4.62 9.24
CA PRO A 25 15.39 -4.60 10.37
C PRO A 25 16.02 -3.21 10.56
N VAL A 26 16.26 -2.85 11.82
CA VAL A 26 17.07 -1.67 12.15
C VAL A 26 18.48 -1.85 11.59
N GLY A 27 19.02 -0.79 11.01
CA GLY A 27 20.33 -0.77 10.37
C GLY A 27 20.29 -1.04 8.86
N MET A 28 19.12 -1.35 8.27
CA MET A 28 18.97 -1.45 6.81
C MET A 28 19.12 -0.09 6.12
N TYR A 29 19.60 -0.10 4.87
CA TYR A 29 19.71 1.09 4.04
C TYR A 29 18.38 1.85 3.93
N HIS A 30 18.40 3.14 4.23
CA HIS A 30 17.22 3.97 4.49
C HIS A 30 17.15 5.23 3.62
N ARG A 31 18.27 5.67 3.01
CA ARG A 31 18.33 6.90 2.21
C ARG A 31 17.44 6.80 0.96
N MET A 32 16.19 7.22 1.11
CA MET A 32 15.13 7.09 0.10
C MET A 32 14.74 8.40 -0.57
N TRP A 33 15.03 9.55 0.04
CA TRP A 33 14.76 10.87 -0.54
C TRP A 33 16.04 11.70 -0.65
N GLY A 34 16.09 12.61 -1.63
CA GLY A 34 17.32 13.28 -2.05
C GLY A 34 18.01 14.12 -0.97
N ALA A 35 17.30 14.56 0.07
CA ALA A 35 17.85 15.34 1.18
C ALA A 35 18.02 14.52 2.48
N ALA A 36 17.91 13.19 2.43
CA ALA A 36 18.20 12.33 3.58
C ALA A 36 19.68 12.43 4.00
N SER A 37 19.89 12.81 5.26
CA SER A 37 21.21 12.99 5.87
C SER A 37 21.81 11.71 6.47
N HIS A 38 21.05 10.61 6.49
CA HIS A 38 21.47 9.32 7.03
C HIS A 38 21.30 8.19 6.01
N ASP A 39 22.18 7.19 6.09
CA ASP A 39 22.13 6.01 5.22
C ASP A 39 21.42 4.82 5.85
N ARG A 40 21.46 4.66 7.18
CA ARG A 40 20.91 3.49 7.90
C ARG A 40 19.78 3.89 8.82
N SER A 41 18.78 3.03 8.94
CA SER A 41 17.76 3.18 9.98
C SER A 41 18.39 2.99 11.37
N THR A 42 17.99 3.82 12.34
CA THR A 42 18.49 3.77 13.73
C THR A 42 17.44 3.26 14.71
N GLY A 43 16.20 3.06 14.27
CA GLY A 43 15.11 2.58 15.10
C GLY A 43 13.81 2.44 14.33
N ILE A 44 12.77 2.01 15.06
CA ILE A 44 11.41 1.82 14.55
C ILE A 44 10.49 2.77 15.32
N HIS A 45 9.96 3.78 14.64
CA HIS A 45 8.93 4.66 15.24
C HIS A 45 7.58 3.95 15.29
N ARG A 46 7.18 3.31 14.19
CA ARG A 46 5.95 2.50 14.08
C ARG A 46 6.20 1.28 13.19
N PRO A 47 5.52 0.15 13.46
CA PRO A 47 5.60 -1.01 12.59
C PRO A 47 5.02 -0.75 11.20
N LEU A 48 5.56 -1.43 10.19
CA LEU A 48 5.05 -1.42 8.82
C LEU A 48 4.22 -2.66 8.56
N ARG A 49 3.17 -2.55 7.74
CA ARG A 49 2.21 -3.64 7.51
C ARG A 49 2.13 -4.00 6.04
N THR A 50 1.90 -5.29 5.79
CA THR A 50 1.17 -5.72 4.61
C THR A 50 -0.27 -5.98 5.02
N THR A 51 -1.24 -5.45 4.29
CA THR A 51 -2.67 -5.71 4.50
C THR A 51 -3.22 -6.42 3.28
N ALA A 52 -3.79 -7.59 3.47
CA ALA A 52 -4.46 -8.35 2.42
C ALA A 52 -5.98 -8.24 2.59
N VAL A 53 -6.66 -7.93 1.49
CA VAL A 53 -8.12 -7.91 1.36
C VAL A 53 -8.49 -8.97 0.32
N VAL A 54 -9.43 -9.84 0.66
CA VAL A 54 -10.01 -10.84 -0.23
C VAL A 54 -11.46 -10.49 -0.46
N MET A 55 -11.86 -10.35 -1.72
CA MET A 55 -13.25 -10.10 -2.13
C MET A 55 -13.70 -11.16 -3.13
N ARG A 56 -14.92 -11.68 -2.99
CA ARG A 56 -15.54 -12.56 -3.99
C ARG A 56 -17.06 -12.38 -4.06
N PRO A 57 -17.70 -12.62 -5.21
CA PRO A 57 -19.16 -12.56 -5.32
C PRO A 57 -19.86 -13.53 -4.36
N LEU A 58 -20.99 -13.13 -3.78
CA LEU A 58 -21.80 -14.01 -2.91
C LEU A 58 -22.31 -15.26 -3.62
N SER A 59 -22.52 -15.20 -4.93
CA SER A 59 -22.94 -16.32 -5.79
C SER A 59 -21.84 -17.36 -6.01
N GLY A 60 -20.64 -17.13 -5.48
CA GLY A 60 -19.42 -17.77 -5.96
C GLY A 60 -18.93 -17.15 -7.28
N GLY A 61 -17.66 -17.39 -7.59
CA GLY A 61 -16.99 -16.82 -8.77
C GLY A 61 -15.52 -16.50 -8.50
N PRO A 62 -14.84 -15.85 -9.45
CA PRO A 62 -13.46 -15.42 -9.27
C PRO A 62 -13.36 -14.43 -8.11
N ARG A 63 -12.28 -14.57 -7.33
CA ARG A 63 -11.96 -13.64 -6.25
C ARG A 63 -10.99 -12.57 -6.74
N THR A 64 -10.97 -11.44 -6.03
CA THR A 64 -9.95 -10.40 -6.16
C THR A 64 -9.23 -10.25 -4.84
N VAL A 65 -7.90 -10.20 -4.88
CA VAL A 65 -7.03 -10.01 -3.73
C VAL A 65 -6.29 -8.69 -3.91
N LEU A 66 -6.50 -7.76 -2.98
CA LEU A 66 -5.74 -6.52 -2.89
C LEU A 66 -4.73 -6.65 -1.74
N VAL A 67 -3.47 -6.39 -2.02
CA VAL A 67 -2.39 -6.32 -1.03
C VAL A 67 -1.86 -4.90 -1.00
N SER A 68 -1.96 -4.23 0.15
CA SER A 68 -1.32 -2.94 0.36
C SER A 68 -0.04 -3.12 1.19
N LEU A 69 1.06 -2.54 0.74
CA LEU A 69 2.35 -2.57 1.41
C LEU A 69 2.71 -1.18 1.93
N ASP A 70 3.13 -1.12 3.19
CA ASP A 70 3.74 0.09 3.76
C ASP A 70 5.18 0.28 3.27
N HIS A 71 5.33 0.53 1.98
CA HIS A 71 6.60 0.83 1.30
C HIS A 71 6.44 1.98 0.32
N CYS A 72 7.56 2.51 -0.16
CA CYS A 72 7.54 3.57 -1.17
C CYS A 72 7.18 3.01 -2.55
N LEU A 73 8.05 2.15 -3.06
CA LEU A 73 8.00 1.58 -4.41
C LEU A 73 8.89 0.34 -4.46
N LEU A 74 8.69 -0.47 -5.49
CA LEU A 74 9.66 -1.46 -5.95
C LEU A 74 9.98 -1.19 -7.41
N ARG A 75 11.24 -1.42 -7.80
CA ARG A 75 11.61 -1.43 -9.23
C ARG A 75 11.06 -2.69 -9.88
N ALA A 76 11.02 -2.71 -11.22
CA ALA A 76 10.41 -3.80 -11.96
C ALA A 76 10.96 -5.20 -11.59
N PRO A 77 12.28 -5.44 -11.45
CA PRO A 77 12.78 -6.77 -11.10
C PRO A 77 12.30 -7.25 -9.72
N GLU A 78 12.38 -6.38 -8.71
CA GLU A 78 11.91 -6.67 -7.35
C GLU A 78 10.39 -6.88 -7.32
N MET A 79 9.64 -6.11 -8.11
CA MET A 79 8.19 -6.25 -8.21
C MET A 79 7.81 -7.59 -8.86
N GLU A 80 8.45 -7.98 -9.96
CA GLU A 80 8.19 -9.26 -10.63
C GLU A 80 8.54 -10.45 -9.73
N ALA A 81 9.67 -10.38 -9.01
CA ALA A 81 10.05 -11.41 -8.04
C ALA A 81 9.02 -11.53 -6.90
N LEU A 82 8.58 -10.40 -6.34
CA LEU A 82 7.56 -10.34 -5.30
C LEU A 82 6.25 -11.00 -5.76
N LEU A 83 5.79 -10.62 -6.96
CA LEU A 83 4.53 -11.09 -7.53
C LEU A 83 4.58 -12.59 -7.85
N SER A 84 5.63 -13.04 -8.55
CA SER A 84 5.82 -14.44 -8.92
C SER A 84 5.84 -15.34 -7.69
N GLU A 85 6.64 -14.97 -6.69
CA GLU A 85 6.77 -15.77 -5.47
C GLU A 85 5.50 -15.73 -4.61
N THR A 86 4.81 -14.58 -4.54
CA THR A 86 3.52 -14.48 -3.85
C THR A 86 2.49 -15.39 -4.52
N CYS A 87 2.37 -15.36 -5.85
CA CYS A 87 1.48 -16.24 -6.60
C CYS A 87 1.81 -17.72 -6.34
N ARG A 88 3.10 -18.08 -6.37
CA ARG A 88 3.56 -19.45 -6.07
C ARG A 88 3.18 -19.91 -4.66
N LEU A 89 3.37 -19.08 -3.64
CA LEU A 89 3.10 -19.40 -2.24
C LEU A 89 1.61 -19.44 -1.88
N THR A 90 0.77 -18.72 -2.63
CA THR A 90 -0.66 -18.55 -2.35
C THR A 90 -1.56 -19.36 -3.28
N GLY A 91 -1.05 -19.77 -4.44
CA GLY A 91 -1.85 -20.35 -5.52
C GLY A 91 -2.75 -19.33 -6.23
N LEU A 92 -2.54 -18.03 -6.00
CA LEU A 92 -3.23 -16.96 -6.74
C LEU A 92 -2.68 -16.89 -8.16
N SER A 93 -3.57 -16.74 -9.12
CA SER A 93 -3.20 -16.29 -10.47
C SER A 93 -2.83 -14.81 -10.47
N ARG A 94 -2.05 -14.39 -11.47
CA ARG A 94 -1.61 -13.00 -11.57
C ARG A 94 -2.78 -12.01 -11.69
N SER A 95 -3.88 -12.42 -12.34
CA SER A 95 -5.09 -11.60 -12.52
C SER A 95 -5.94 -11.46 -11.25
N GLU A 96 -5.77 -12.34 -10.25
CA GLU A 96 -6.44 -12.20 -8.96
C GLU A 96 -5.74 -11.20 -8.04
N LEU A 97 -4.46 -10.90 -8.25
CA LEU A 97 -3.62 -10.16 -7.31
C LEU A 97 -3.36 -8.70 -7.75
N LEU A 98 -3.83 -7.75 -6.96
CA LEU A 98 -3.47 -6.34 -7.05
C LEU A 98 -2.55 -5.97 -5.88
N VAL A 99 -1.46 -5.27 -6.16
CA VAL A 99 -0.52 -4.78 -5.13
C VAL A 99 -0.43 -3.26 -5.19
N THR A 100 -0.55 -2.61 -4.05
CA THR A 100 -0.43 -1.15 -3.89
C THR A 100 0.59 -0.80 -2.81
N PHE A 101 1.06 0.45 -2.83
CA PHE A 101 2.03 0.98 -1.89
C PHE A 101 1.48 2.23 -1.22
N SER A 102 1.74 2.42 0.08
CA SER A 102 1.41 3.69 0.77
C SER A 102 2.32 4.84 0.37
N HIS A 103 3.38 4.55 -0.38
CA HIS A 103 4.40 5.50 -0.81
C HIS A 103 5.21 6.14 0.34
N THR A 104 5.35 5.41 1.45
CA THR A 104 6.10 5.90 2.61
C THR A 104 7.61 5.93 2.34
N HIS A 105 8.24 7.07 2.60
CA HIS A 105 9.70 7.24 2.46
C HIS A 105 10.47 6.81 3.72
N SER A 106 9.76 6.34 4.75
CA SER A 106 10.33 5.95 6.05
C SER A 106 10.59 4.44 6.18
N ALA A 107 10.43 3.67 5.11
CA ALA A 107 10.60 2.21 5.09
C ALA A 107 11.96 1.73 4.53
N GLY A 108 12.73 2.66 3.95
CA GLY A 108 14.01 2.39 3.31
C GLY A 108 13.91 2.09 1.82
N TYR A 109 15.05 2.21 1.13
CA TYR A 109 15.10 2.06 -0.33
C TYR A 109 15.36 0.61 -0.70
N LEU A 110 14.29 -0.11 -1.00
CA LEU A 110 14.28 -1.53 -1.36
C LEU A 110 14.74 -1.80 -2.80
N SER A 111 16.05 -1.74 -3.04
CA SER A 111 16.62 -2.04 -4.35
C SER A 111 17.90 -2.86 -4.18
N ARG A 112 17.98 -4.01 -4.86
CA ARG A 112 19.13 -4.93 -4.70
C ARG A 112 20.44 -4.32 -5.22
N ASP A 113 20.34 -3.37 -6.14
CA ASP A 113 21.49 -2.57 -6.62
C ASP A 113 22.06 -1.61 -5.54
N ARG A 114 21.51 -1.61 -4.32
CA ARG A 114 22.04 -0.87 -3.17
C ARG A 114 22.79 -1.76 -2.17
N THR A 115 23.06 -3.02 -2.52
CA THR A 115 23.73 -3.98 -1.62
C THR A 115 25.04 -3.45 -1.02
N ASP A 116 25.83 -2.71 -1.80
CA ASP A 116 27.13 -2.20 -1.37
C ASP A 116 27.06 -0.89 -0.55
N PHE A 117 25.87 -0.34 -0.33
CA PHE A 117 25.68 0.85 0.53
C PHE A 117 25.58 0.44 2.01
N PRO A 118 25.77 1.37 2.96
CA PRO A 118 25.67 1.06 4.39
C PRO A 118 24.32 0.41 4.76
N GLY A 119 24.35 -0.84 5.22
CA GLY A 119 23.14 -1.61 5.55
C GLY A 119 22.37 -2.15 4.34
N GLY A 120 22.95 -2.07 3.14
CA GLY A 120 22.36 -2.56 1.90
C GLY A 120 22.33 -4.08 1.80
N ASP A 121 23.24 -4.76 2.50
CA ASP A 121 23.31 -6.21 2.64
C ASP A 121 22.01 -6.82 3.22
N LEU A 122 21.25 -6.03 3.98
CA LEU A 122 19.97 -6.44 4.57
C LEU A 122 18.79 -6.36 3.59
N ILE A 123 18.91 -5.65 2.45
CA ILE A 123 17.82 -5.44 1.50
C ILE A 123 17.39 -6.75 0.85
N GLY A 124 18.35 -7.54 0.37
CA GLY A 124 18.08 -8.80 -0.32
C GLY A 124 17.28 -9.78 0.54
N PRO A 125 17.79 -10.18 1.72
CA PRO A 125 17.08 -11.06 2.64
C PRO A 125 15.71 -10.52 3.06
N TYR A 126 15.58 -9.21 3.22
CA TYR A 126 14.30 -8.58 3.55
C TYR A 126 13.29 -8.72 2.41
N LEU A 127 13.69 -8.40 1.16
CA LEU A 127 12.85 -8.59 -0.02
C LEU A 127 12.42 -10.05 -0.20
N ASP A 128 13.31 -11.00 0.07
CA ASP A 128 13.02 -12.44 -0.01
C ASP A 128 11.98 -12.90 1.03
N SER A 129 11.87 -12.17 2.15
CA SER A 129 10.88 -12.47 3.20
C SER A 129 9.46 -11.96 2.88
N LEU A 130 9.34 -10.91 2.06
CA LEU A 130 8.07 -10.23 1.81
C LEU A 130 6.97 -11.13 1.21
N PRO A 131 7.24 -11.98 0.19
CA PRO A 131 6.22 -12.89 -0.33
C PRO A 131 5.61 -13.81 0.73
N GLY A 132 6.44 -14.30 1.66
CA GLY A 132 5.99 -15.13 2.78
C GLY A 132 5.04 -14.38 3.72
N LYS A 133 5.36 -13.12 4.03
CA LYS A 133 4.52 -12.24 4.86
C LYS A 133 3.20 -11.88 4.18
N ILE A 134 3.23 -11.62 2.88
CA ILE A 134 2.02 -11.39 2.08
C ILE A 134 1.15 -12.66 2.06
N ALA A 135 1.75 -13.84 1.86
CA ALA A 135 1.02 -15.10 1.88
C ALA A 135 0.39 -15.39 3.25
N GLU A 136 1.07 -15.03 4.35
CA GLU A 136 0.53 -15.11 5.71
C GLU A 136 -0.71 -14.20 5.87
N ALA A 137 -0.60 -12.92 5.49
CA ALA A 137 -1.74 -11.99 5.52
C ALA A 137 -2.89 -12.45 4.64
N PHE A 138 -2.60 -12.94 3.43
CA PHE A 138 -3.59 -13.48 2.51
C PHE A 138 -4.33 -14.68 3.11
N ARG A 139 -3.63 -15.67 3.68
CA ARG A 139 -4.27 -16.85 4.29
C ARG A 139 -5.14 -16.47 5.48
N ALA A 140 -4.68 -15.52 6.31
CA ALA A 140 -5.47 -15.00 7.43
C ALA A 140 -6.72 -14.24 6.94
N ALA A 141 -6.59 -13.41 5.91
CA ALA A 141 -7.73 -12.71 5.30
C ALA A 141 -8.73 -13.72 4.70
N GLN A 142 -8.23 -14.72 3.98
CA GLN A 142 -9.01 -15.78 3.35
C GLN A 142 -9.79 -16.62 4.38
N ALA A 143 -9.18 -16.92 5.53
CA ALA A 143 -9.83 -17.66 6.62
C ALA A 143 -10.97 -16.88 7.29
N ASN A 144 -10.92 -15.54 7.23
CA ASN A 144 -11.92 -14.64 7.81
C ASN A 144 -12.95 -14.13 6.78
N VAL A 145 -12.98 -14.70 5.57
CA VAL A 145 -13.94 -14.31 4.54
C VAL A 145 -15.36 -14.63 5.01
N ARG A 146 -16.21 -13.60 5.02
CA ARG A 146 -17.62 -13.69 5.39
C ARG A 146 -18.45 -12.70 4.57
N PRO A 147 -19.77 -12.92 4.41
CA PRO A 147 -20.64 -11.94 3.77
C PRO A 147 -20.50 -10.56 4.41
N ALA A 148 -20.41 -9.52 3.59
CA ALA A 148 -20.26 -8.14 4.03
C ALA A 148 -21.00 -7.17 3.11
N THR A 149 -21.35 -6.01 3.66
CA THR A 149 -21.88 -4.86 2.92
C THR A 149 -20.79 -3.80 2.82
N LEU A 150 -20.48 -3.40 1.59
CA LEU A 150 -19.61 -2.28 1.26
C LEU A 150 -20.49 -1.06 1.00
N THR A 151 -20.16 0.06 1.65
CA THR A 151 -20.80 1.37 1.44
C THR A 151 -19.75 2.35 0.97
N TYR A 152 -20.01 3.05 -0.13
CA TYR A 152 -19.05 3.94 -0.77
C TYR A 152 -19.36 5.41 -0.45
N GLY A 153 -18.31 6.20 -0.22
CA GLY A 153 -18.38 7.64 -0.10
C GLY A 153 -17.22 8.30 -0.85
N SER A 154 -17.46 9.49 -1.38
CA SER A 154 -16.45 10.28 -2.09
C SER A 154 -16.48 11.71 -1.57
N THR A 155 -15.30 12.30 -1.42
CA THR A 155 -15.10 13.68 -0.99
C THR A 155 -13.74 14.16 -1.52
N THR A 156 -13.24 15.30 -1.02
CA THR A 156 -11.92 15.82 -1.33
C THR A 156 -11.05 15.91 -0.07
N CYS A 157 -9.75 15.75 -0.23
CA CYS A 157 -8.75 15.94 0.81
C CYS A 157 -7.91 17.18 0.50
N GLU A 158 -7.76 18.05 1.50
CA GLU A 158 -7.01 19.32 1.40
C GLU A 158 -5.62 19.23 2.05
N MET A 159 -5.18 18.04 2.46
CA MET A 159 -3.92 17.84 3.16
C MET A 159 -2.70 17.94 2.23
N GLY A 160 -2.86 17.63 0.94
CA GLY A 160 -1.78 17.66 -0.05
C GLY A 160 -1.72 18.96 -0.82
N CYS A 161 -0.52 19.40 -1.18
CA CYS A 161 -0.28 20.55 -2.04
C CYS A 161 0.66 20.19 -3.20
N GLN A 162 0.54 20.94 -4.30
CA GLN A 162 1.44 20.82 -5.44
C GLN A 162 2.81 21.43 -5.04
N ARG A 163 3.89 20.71 -5.36
CA ARG A 163 5.25 21.05 -4.90
C ARG A 163 6.25 21.40 -6.02
N ASP A 164 5.79 21.57 -7.25
CA ASP A 164 6.62 22.03 -8.36
C ASP A 164 6.23 23.47 -8.68
N TYR A 165 6.94 24.40 -8.05
CA TYR A 165 6.78 25.83 -8.24
C TYR A 165 7.71 26.30 -9.36
N PHE A 166 7.21 27.14 -10.28
CA PHE A 166 8.04 27.73 -11.31
C PHE A 166 8.66 29.02 -10.77
N ASP A 167 9.99 29.05 -10.65
CA ASP A 167 10.75 30.23 -10.21
C ASP A 167 11.06 31.11 -11.44
N ASP A 168 10.30 32.20 -11.61
CA ASP A 168 10.44 33.13 -12.73
C ASP A 168 11.81 33.83 -12.77
N GLU A 169 12.41 34.11 -11.61
CA GLU A 169 13.73 34.75 -11.54
C GLU A 169 14.83 33.81 -12.06
N ARG A 170 14.69 32.52 -11.77
CA ARG A 170 15.66 31.50 -12.18
C ARG A 170 15.28 30.74 -13.44
N GLY A 171 14.10 30.98 -13.98
CA GLY A 171 13.57 30.36 -15.21
C GLY A 171 13.44 28.83 -15.16
N HIS A 172 13.19 28.23 -13.99
CA HIS A 172 13.02 26.78 -13.87
C HIS A 172 12.13 26.36 -12.69
N TYR A 173 11.67 25.11 -12.70
CA TYR A 173 10.91 24.53 -11.59
C TYR A 173 11.78 24.20 -10.39
N VAL A 174 11.29 24.51 -9.19
CA VAL A 174 11.89 24.14 -7.91
C VAL A 174 10.92 23.26 -7.11
N CYS A 175 11.48 22.36 -6.28
CA CYS A 175 10.70 21.60 -5.32
C CYS A 175 10.30 22.52 -4.16
N GLY A 176 9.10 23.08 -4.21
CA GLY A 176 8.55 24.03 -3.25
C GLY A 176 7.04 24.19 -3.43
N PHE A 177 6.36 24.64 -2.38
CA PHE A 177 4.91 24.84 -2.41
C PHE A 177 4.50 25.76 -3.56
N ASN A 178 3.59 25.29 -4.41
CA ASN A 178 3.03 26.06 -5.52
C ASN A 178 1.62 26.56 -5.12
N PRO A 179 1.46 27.85 -4.76
CA PRO A 179 0.17 28.40 -4.36
C PRO A 179 -0.82 28.50 -5.52
N ASP A 180 -0.33 28.53 -6.76
CA ASP A 180 -1.14 28.77 -7.97
C ASP A 180 -1.78 27.47 -8.51
N ALA A 181 -1.40 26.31 -7.95
CA ALA A 181 -1.83 24.99 -8.40
C ALA A 181 -2.57 24.19 -7.31
N ALA A 182 -3.31 24.85 -6.42
CA ALA A 182 -4.12 24.18 -5.41
C ALA A 182 -5.30 23.42 -6.07
N VAL A 183 -5.26 22.09 -6.05
CA VAL A 183 -6.33 21.23 -6.57
C VAL A 183 -6.82 20.30 -5.45
N PRO A 184 -8.12 20.31 -5.12
CA PRO A 184 -8.69 19.35 -4.18
C PRO A 184 -8.41 17.91 -4.64
N LEU A 185 -7.84 17.09 -3.76
CA LEU A 185 -7.50 15.71 -4.09
C LEU A 185 -8.71 14.80 -3.90
N PRO A 186 -9.16 14.02 -4.90
CA PRO A 186 -10.27 13.09 -4.73
C PRO A 186 -9.97 12.06 -3.64
N LEU A 187 -10.89 11.89 -2.69
CA LEU A 187 -10.84 10.89 -1.63
C LEU A 187 -12.04 9.97 -1.75
N ASN A 188 -11.80 8.68 -1.92
CA ASN A 188 -12.82 7.65 -1.90
C ASN A 188 -12.67 6.80 -0.65
N VAL A 189 -13.78 6.56 0.04
CA VAL A 189 -13.84 5.77 1.26
C VAL A 189 -14.81 4.61 1.05
N VAL A 190 -14.38 3.42 1.45
CA VAL A 190 -15.24 2.23 1.49
C VAL A 190 -15.37 1.83 2.94
N ARG A 191 -16.60 1.90 3.48
CA ARG A 191 -16.94 1.30 4.77
C ARG A 191 -17.35 -0.15 4.53
N VAL A 192 -16.77 -1.07 5.29
CA VAL A 192 -17.11 -2.49 5.26
C VAL A 192 -17.78 -2.87 6.58
N ILE A 193 -18.94 -3.50 6.50
CA ILE A 193 -19.65 -4.07 7.66
C ILE A 193 -19.90 -5.55 7.36
N ALA A 194 -19.43 -6.44 8.24
CA ALA A 194 -19.71 -7.86 8.09
C ALA A 194 -21.18 -8.14 8.42
N ALA A 195 -21.76 -9.17 7.80
CA ALA A 195 -23.07 -9.64 8.21
C ALA A 195 -23.03 -10.06 9.68
N ASN A 196 -23.93 -9.47 10.49
CA ASN A 196 -24.08 -9.66 11.94
C ASN A 196 -23.18 -8.81 12.86
N ASP A 197 -22.51 -7.77 12.35
CA ASP A 197 -21.92 -6.67 13.14
C ASP A 197 -22.84 -5.44 13.19
#